data_AF-A0A0E2BFK9-F1
#
_entry.id   AF-A0A0E2BFK9-F1
#
_cell.length_a   1.000
_cell.length_b   1.000
_cell.length_c   1.000
_cell.angle_alpha   90.00
_cell.angle_beta   90.00
_cell.angle_gamma   90.00
#
_symmetry.space_group_name_H-M   'P 1'
#
loop_
_entity.id
_entity.type
_entity.pdbx_description
1 polymer ?
#
loop_
_entity_poly.entity_id
_entity_poly.type
_entity_poly.pdbx_seq_one_letter_code
_entity_poly.pdbx_strand_id
1 'polypeptide(L)'
;MLIKLSGVVDSRSVMNVRDVILSILEEFAGLYVLDLNEIENEEFINLTNFRKMLSDSIRANHNCIILSQSRKLELWIENYSVFNGIYLVKNDTELVQVLNEKAPSDIFLKDVNNEPDIRLHLDYLIKDV
;
A
#
# COMPACT_ATOMS: atom_id res chain seq x y z
N MET A 1 2.70 4.73 -12.87
CA MET A 1 4.03 5.19 -12.38
C MET A 1 4.67 4.07 -11.56
N LEU A 2 5.99 3.92 -11.57
CA LEU A 2 6.71 2.97 -10.71
C LEU A 2 7.51 3.73 -9.66
N ILE A 3 7.26 3.45 -8.38
CA ILE A 3 8.06 3.91 -7.25
C ILE A 3 8.78 2.68 -6.70
N LYS A 4 10.12 2.68 -6.76
CA LYS A 4 10.94 1.58 -6.30
C LYS A 4 11.68 1.97 -5.04
N LEU A 5 11.48 1.19 -3.97
CA LEU A 5 12.19 1.36 -2.72
C LEU A 5 13.28 0.30 -2.61
N SER A 6 14.51 0.76 -2.48
CA SER A 6 15.69 -0.09 -2.40
C SER A 6 16.64 0.33 -1.27
N GLY A 7 17.47 -0.61 -0.83
CA GLY A 7 18.47 -0.40 0.20
C GLY A 7 17.96 -0.68 1.62
N VAL A 8 18.77 -0.28 2.61
CA VAL A 8 18.46 -0.47 4.03
C VAL A 8 17.45 0.57 4.51
N VAL A 9 16.31 0.09 5.01
CA VAL A 9 15.28 0.95 5.60
C VAL A 9 15.40 0.92 7.12
N ASP A 10 15.58 2.10 7.72
CA ASP A 10 15.55 2.30 9.17
C ASP A 10 14.50 3.34 9.56
N SER A 11 14.20 3.45 10.86
CA SER A 11 13.15 4.34 11.36
C SER A 11 13.38 5.82 11.05
N ARG A 12 14.62 6.25 10.81
CA ARG A 12 14.97 7.63 10.44
C ARG A 12 14.84 7.85 8.94
N SER A 13 15.41 6.96 8.13
CA SER A 13 15.38 7.09 6.67
C SER A 13 13.97 6.98 6.11
N VAL A 14 13.13 6.12 6.68
CA VAL A 14 11.77 5.86 6.17
C VAL A 14 10.83 7.07 6.27
N MET A 15 11.03 7.97 7.22
CA MET A 15 10.22 9.19 7.31
C MET A 15 10.55 10.18 6.19
N ASN A 16 11.82 10.28 5.81
CA ASN A 16 12.22 11.10 4.66
C ASN A 16 11.67 10.50 3.35
N VAL A 17 11.75 9.18 3.22
CA VAL A 17 11.17 8.46 2.06
C VAL A 17 9.66 8.69 1.97
N ARG A 18 8.96 8.65 3.11
CA ARG A 18 7.53 8.96 3.19
C ARG A 18 7.21 10.34 2.62
N ASP A 19 7.92 11.37 3.06
CA ASP A 19 7.60 12.74 2.65
C ASP A 19 7.86 12.94 1.14
N VAL A 20 8.88 12.27 0.59
CA VAL A 20 9.14 12.23 -0.86
C VAL A 20 8.00 11.52 -1.62
N ILE A 21 7.57 10.34 -1.15
CA ILE A 21 6.46 9.62 -1.79
C ILE A 21 5.19 10.47 -1.75
N LEU A 22 4.87 11.09 -0.61
CA LEU A 22 3.67 11.91 -0.48
C LEU A 22 3.71 13.12 -1.42
N SER A 23 4.85 13.80 -1.53
CA SER A 23 5.02 14.89 -2.49
C SER A 23 4.82 14.44 -3.95
N ILE A 24 5.28 13.24 -4.32
CA ILE A 24 5.04 12.67 -5.66
C ILE A 24 3.55 12.37 -5.87
N LEU A 25 2.88 11.80 -4.85
CA LEU A 25 1.46 11.42 -4.93
C LEU A 25 0.52 12.61 -4.88
N GLU A 26 0.92 13.74 -4.29
CA GLU A 26 0.18 15.01 -4.35
C GLU A 26 -0.02 15.49 -5.80
N GLU A 27 0.94 15.22 -6.69
CA GLU A 27 0.89 15.61 -8.09
C GLU A 27 0.39 14.48 -9.02
N PHE A 28 0.18 13.26 -8.49
CA PHE A 28 -0.13 12.09 -9.30
C PHE A 28 -1.36 11.30 -8.80
N ALA A 29 -2.47 11.42 -9.52
CA ALA A 29 -3.72 10.71 -9.24
C ALA A 29 -3.90 9.37 -10.01
N GLY A 30 -2.94 8.99 -10.85
CA GLY A 30 -3.03 7.78 -11.67
C GLY A 30 -2.69 6.50 -10.90
N LEU A 31 -2.67 5.37 -11.62
CA LEU A 31 -2.18 4.10 -11.08
C LEU A 31 -0.66 4.16 -10.83
N TYR A 32 -0.24 3.78 -9.62
CA TYR A 32 1.16 3.57 -9.31
C TYR A 32 1.44 2.17 -8.77
N VAL A 33 2.66 1.72 -9.03
CA VAL A 33 3.23 0.49 -8.48
C VAL A 33 4.26 0.89 -7.44
N LEU A 34 4.12 0.37 -6.23
CA LEU A 34 5.10 0.50 -5.16
C LEU A 34 5.87 -0.82 -5.06
N ASP A 35 7.09 -0.85 -5.57
CA ASP A 35 7.99 -2.00 -5.53
C ASP A 35 8.85 -1.95 -4.27
N LEU A 36 8.70 -2.99 -3.44
CA LEU A 36 9.34 -3.14 -2.14
C LEU A 36 10.34 -4.30 -2.12
N ASN A 37 10.60 -4.95 -3.26
CA ASN A 37 11.44 -6.15 -3.31
C ASN A 37 12.93 -5.89 -3.12
N GLU A 38 13.39 -4.65 -3.31
CA GLU A 38 14.81 -4.29 -3.16
C GLU A 38 15.15 -3.73 -1.78
N ILE A 39 14.23 -3.80 -0.82
CA ILE A 39 14.52 -3.47 0.59
C ILE A 39 15.36 -4.60 1.18
N GLU A 40 16.56 -4.27 1.64
CA GLU A 40 17.57 -5.27 2.03
C GLU A 40 17.28 -5.94 3.39
N ASN A 41 16.51 -5.28 4.28
CA ASN A 41 16.25 -5.78 5.63
C ASN A 41 14.85 -6.38 5.80
N GLU A 42 14.74 -7.70 5.98
CA GLU A 42 13.46 -8.42 6.10
C GLU A 42 12.53 -7.95 7.25
N GLU A 43 13.08 -7.25 8.23
CA GLU A 43 12.36 -6.71 9.39
C GLU A 43 11.75 -5.32 9.12
N PHE A 44 11.86 -4.77 7.90
CA PHE A 44 11.33 -3.45 7.56
C PHE A 44 9.86 -3.28 7.95
N ILE A 45 9.07 -4.35 7.83
CA ILE A 45 7.63 -4.36 8.15
C ILE A 45 7.36 -4.19 9.64
N ASN A 46 8.32 -4.49 10.52
CA ASN A 46 8.18 -4.30 11.96
C ASN A 46 8.47 -2.86 12.39
N LEU A 47 8.99 -2.03 11.49
CA LEU A 47 9.18 -0.61 11.74
C LEU A 47 7.84 0.12 11.68
N THR A 48 7.42 0.68 12.81
CA THR A 48 6.19 1.49 12.91
C THR A 48 6.15 2.60 11.85
N ASN A 49 7.29 3.24 11.60
CA ASN A 49 7.38 4.32 10.62
C ASN A 49 7.24 3.81 9.17
N PHE A 50 7.66 2.58 8.87
CA PHE A 50 7.42 1.97 7.57
C PHE A 50 5.94 1.68 7.36
N ARG A 51 5.28 1.07 8.35
CA ARG A 51 3.82 0.83 8.32
C ARG A 51 3.04 2.13 8.13
N LYS A 52 3.47 3.20 8.81
CA LYS A 52 2.89 4.53 8.67
C LYS A 52 3.11 5.10 7.27
N MET A 53 4.33 5.04 6.74
CA MET A 53 4.64 5.47 5.38
C MET A 53 3.73 4.77 4.36
N LEU A 54 3.64 3.45 4.44
CA LEU A 54 2.85 2.66 3.51
C LEU A 54 1.35 3.01 3.62
N SER A 55 0.82 3.10 4.84
CA SER A 55 -0.58 3.50 5.06
C SER A 55 -0.89 4.91 4.54
N ASP A 56 0.01 5.87 4.76
CA ASP A 56 -0.18 7.25 4.33
C ASP A 56 -0.12 7.38 2.80
N SER A 57 0.77 6.62 2.16
CA SER A 57 0.87 6.56 0.69
C SER A 57 -0.43 6.06 0.06
N ILE A 58 -0.99 4.96 0.59
CA ILE A 58 -2.27 4.41 0.12
C ILE A 58 -3.43 5.39 0.32
N ARG A 59 -3.46 6.12 1.43
CA ARG A 59 -4.49 7.13 1.67
C ARG A 59 -4.39 8.31 0.70
N ALA A 60 -3.17 8.73 0.38
CA ALA A 60 -2.93 9.80 -0.58
C ALA A 60 -3.39 9.41 -2.00
N ASN A 61 -3.12 8.17 -2.42
CA ASN A 61 -3.62 7.63 -3.68
C ASN A 61 -3.96 6.15 -3.52
N HIS A 62 -5.25 5.83 -3.60
CA HIS A 62 -5.74 4.45 -3.45
C HIS A 62 -5.54 3.60 -4.71
N ASN A 63 -5.08 4.17 -5.82
CA ASN A 63 -4.78 3.45 -7.06
C ASN A 63 -3.35 2.88 -6.99
N CYS A 64 -3.11 2.02 -6.00
CA CYS A 64 -1.81 1.42 -5.74
C CYS A 64 -1.80 -0.08 -6.06
N ILE A 65 -0.72 -0.54 -6.67
CA ILE A 65 -0.31 -1.94 -6.69
C ILE A 65 0.96 -2.07 -5.85
N ILE A 66 0.93 -2.90 -4.81
CA ILE A 66 2.12 -3.23 -4.01
C ILE A 66 2.78 -4.45 -4.64
N LEU A 67 4.03 -4.32 -5.07
CA LEU A 67 4.86 -5.42 -5.54
C LEU A 67 5.80 -5.83 -4.41
N SER A 68 5.56 -7.00 -3.81
CA SER A 68 6.44 -7.54 -2.76
C SER A 68 6.32 -9.05 -2.56
N GLN A 69 7.46 -9.72 -2.50
CA GLN A 69 7.60 -11.12 -2.14
C GLN A 69 7.53 -11.37 -0.63
N SER A 70 7.55 -10.32 0.19
CA SER A 70 7.56 -10.45 1.66
C SER A 70 6.26 -11.08 2.18
N ARG A 71 6.36 -12.28 2.75
CA ARG A 71 5.23 -12.96 3.41
C ARG A 71 4.78 -12.22 4.67
N LYS A 72 5.71 -11.59 5.40
CA LYS A 72 5.37 -10.78 6.59
C LYS A 72 4.56 -9.55 6.21
N LEU A 73 4.90 -8.89 5.10
CA LEU A 73 4.13 -7.75 4.59
C LEU A 73 2.73 -8.18 4.16
N GLU A 74 2.61 -9.29 3.44
CA GLU A 74 1.32 -9.83 3.01
C GLU A 74 0.40 -10.11 4.18
N LEU A 75 0.87 -10.85 5.19
CA LEU A 75 0.10 -11.11 6.40
C LEU A 75 -0.30 -9.81 7.10
N TRP A 76 0.59 -8.81 7.11
CA TRP A 76 0.26 -7.52 7.68
C TRP A 76 -0.84 -6.81 6.87
N ILE A 77 -0.75 -6.77 5.55
CA ILE A 77 -1.75 -6.14 4.66
C ILE A 77 -3.12 -6.80 4.83
N GLU A 78 -3.18 -8.14 4.84
CA GLU A 78 -4.43 -8.91 4.98
C GLU A 78 -5.20 -8.60 6.28
N ASN A 79 -4.51 -8.14 7.32
CA ASN A 79 -5.12 -7.82 8.62
C ASN A 79 -5.57 -6.36 8.76
N TYR A 80 -5.35 -5.49 7.77
CA TYR A 80 -5.56 -4.04 7.91
C TYR A 80 -6.47 -3.49 6.80
N SER A 81 -7.64 -2.98 7.20
CA SER A 81 -8.69 -2.49 6.29
C SER A 81 -8.28 -1.32 5.39
N VAL A 82 -7.24 -0.57 5.74
CA VAL A 82 -6.71 0.53 4.91
C VAL A 82 -6.22 0.03 3.54
N PHE A 83 -5.94 -1.27 3.40
CA PHE A 83 -5.52 -1.88 2.14
C PHE A 83 -6.66 -2.53 1.36
N ASN A 84 -7.91 -2.38 1.79
CA ASN A 84 -9.04 -2.90 1.05
C ASN A 84 -9.10 -2.27 -0.35
N GLY A 85 -9.14 -3.11 -1.38
CA GLY A 85 -9.11 -2.66 -2.79
C GLY A 85 -7.72 -2.34 -3.33
N ILE A 86 -6.65 -2.58 -2.56
CA ILE A 86 -5.27 -2.49 -3.03
C ILE A 86 -4.81 -3.85 -3.54
N TYR A 87 -4.15 -3.85 -4.69
CA TYR A 87 -3.56 -5.06 -5.25
C TYR A 87 -2.21 -5.35 -4.60
N LEU A 88 -2.03 -6.55 -4.06
CA LEU A 88 -0.72 -7.08 -3.66
C LEU A 88 -0.32 -8.17 -4.66
N VAL A 89 0.85 -8.02 -5.28
CA VAL A 89 1.41 -8.96 -6.25
C VAL A 89 2.81 -9.39 -5.84
N LYS A 90 3.15 -10.65 -6.11
CA LYS A 90 4.41 -11.28 -5.67
C LYS A 90 5.50 -11.26 -6.72
N ASN A 91 5.14 -11.16 -7.99
CA ASN A 91 6.07 -11.30 -9.10
C ASN A 91 5.57 -10.53 -10.33
N ASP A 92 6.45 -10.42 -11.32
CA ASP A 92 6.18 -9.68 -12.55
C ASP A 92 5.01 -10.27 -13.34
N THR A 93 4.82 -11.59 -13.30
CA THR A 93 3.70 -12.25 -13.99
C THR A 93 2.37 -11.80 -13.42
N GLU A 94 2.22 -11.82 -12.10
CA GLU A 94 1.03 -11.32 -11.40
C GLU A 94 0.83 -9.83 -11.63
N LEU A 95 1.91 -9.05 -11.61
CA LEU A 95 1.86 -7.61 -11.90
C LEU A 95 1.30 -7.36 -13.31
N VAL A 96 1.81 -8.06 -14.32
CA VAL A 96 1.34 -7.94 -15.72
C VAL A 96 -0.13 -8.33 -15.84
N GLN A 97 -0.56 -9.39 -15.16
CA GLN A 97 -1.97 -9.79 -15.12
C GLN A 97 -2.85 -8.69 -14.53
N VAL A 98 -2.47 -8.14 -13.36
CA VAL A 98 -3.24 -7.05 -12.72
C VAL A 98 -3.29 -5.81 -13.61
N LEU A 99 -2.16 -5.42 -14.22
CA LEU A 99 -2.08 -4.25 -15.12
C LEU A 99 -2.93 -4.41 -16.38
N ASN A 100 -2.99 -5.61 -16.95
CA ASN A 100 -3.71 -5.87 -18.20
C ASN A 100 -5.20 -6.16 -17.99
N GLU A 101 -5.57 -6.79 -16.88
CA GLU A 101 -6.91 -7.36 -16.69
C GLU A 101 -7.76 -6.62 -15.65
N LYS A 102 -7.15 -6.09 -14.58
CA LYS A 102 -7.87 -5.66 -13.37
C LYS A 102 -7.79 -4.16 -13.09
N ALA A 103 -6.64 -3.55 -13.34
CA ALA A 103 -6.47 -2.11 -13.18
C ALA A 103 -7.36 -1.28 -14.13
N PRO A 104 -7.52 -1.63 -15.43
CA PRO A 104 -8.37 -0.88 -16.35
C PRO A 104 -9.87 -1.00 -16.06
N SER A 105 -10.32 -2.03 -15.35
CA SER A 105 -11.74 -2.15 -14.97
C SER A 105 -12.08 -1.38 -13.70
N ASP A 106 -11.16 -1.32 -12.75
CA ASP A 106 -11.41 -0.73 -11.42
C ASP A 106 -11.15 0.78 -11.37
N ILE A 107 -10.16 1.27 -12.11
CA ILE A 107 -9.83 2.71 -12.18
C ILE A 107 -10.98 3.49 -12.84
N PHE A 108 -11.65 2.90 -13.82
CA PHE A 108 -12.76 3.52 -14.55
C PHE A 108 -14.11 3.44 -13.81
N LEU A 109 -14.20 2.73 -12.68
CA LEU A 109 -15.40 2.70 -11.83
C LEU A 109 -15.41 3.80 -10.75
N LYS A 110 -14.27 4.42 -10.44
CA LYS A 110 -14.16 5.45 -9.38
C LYS A 110 -14.59 6.85 -9.78
N ASP A 111 -14.98 7.09 -11.04
CA ASP A 111 -15.64 8.35 -11.45
C ASP A 111 -17.15 8.36 -11.17
N VAL A 112 -17.70 7.28 -10.60
CA VAL A 112 -19.11 7.22 -10.20
C VAL A 112 -19.18 7.10 -8.67
N ASN A 113 -19.28 8.26 -8.01
CA ASN A 113 -19.88 8.46 -6.68
C ASN A 113 -19.72 7.31 -5.67
N ASN A 114 -18.88 7.48 -4.66
CA ASN A 114 -19.28 7.39 -3.24
C ASN A 114 -18.06 7.57 -2.34
N GLU A 115 -18.14 8.54 -1.43
CA GLU A 115 -17.32 8.60 -0.23
C GLU A 115 -17.32 7.22 0.45
N PRO A 116 -16.16 6.66 0.83
CA PRO A 116 -16.17 5.50 1.71
C PRO A 116 -16.53 5.97 3.12
N ASP A 117 -17.81 5.81 3.48
CA ASP A 117 -18.33 5.95 4.85
C ASP A 117 -17.73 4.82 5.71
N ILE A 118 -16.57 5.08 6.30
CA ILE A 118 -15.93 4.17 7.26
C ILE A 118 -16.64 4.34 8.62
N ARG A 119 -17.80 3.69 8.77
CA ARG A 119 -18.34 3.35 10.10
C ARG A 119 -17.45 2.26 10.71
N LEU A 120 -16.51 2.67 11.55
CA LEU A 120 -15.78 1.81 12.50
C LEU A 120 -16.76 0.90 13.26
N HIS A 121 -16.91 -0.36 12.85
CA HIS A 121 -17.51 -1.39 13.69
C HIS A 121 -16.44 -1.81 14.72
N LEU A 122 -16.44 -1.13 15.86
CA LEU A 122 -15.60 -1.41 17.03
C LEU A 122 -16.18 -2.55 17.92
N ASP A 123 -17.07 -3.39 17.40
CA ASP A 123 -17.88 -4.29 18.23
C ASP A 123 -17.24 -5.63 18.64
N TYR A 124 -15.93 -5.84 18.42
CA TYR A 124 -15.29 -7.13 18.79
C TYR A 124 -14.15 -7.07 19.81
N LEU A 125 -13.95 -5.95 20.51
CA LEU A 125 -12.95 -5.87 21.59
C LEU A 125 -13.49 -5.29 22.92
N ILE A 126 -14.71 -5.69 23.31
CA ILE A 126 -15.07 -5.73 24.73
C ILE A 126 -15.66 -7.11 25.03
N LYS A 127 -14.76 -8.08 25.21
CA LYS A 127 -14.97 -9.11 26.21
C LYS A 127 -13.89 -8.90 27.25
N ASP A 128 -14.27 -8.27 28.35
CA ASP A 128 -13.76 -8.63 29.66
C ASP A 128 -14.73 -8.12 30.74
N VAL A 129 -15.09 -9.08 31.63
CA VAL A 129 -15.87 -9.01 32.87
C VAL A 129 -17.39 -9.14 32.77
#